data_AF-A0A812QB76-F1
#
_entry.id   AF-A0A812QB76-F1
#
_cell.length_a   1.000
_cell.length_b   1.000
_cell.length_c   1.000
_cell.angle_alpha   90.00
_cell.angle_beta   90.00
_cell.angle_gamma   90.00
#
_symmetry.space_group_name_H-M   'P 1'
#
loop_
_entity.id
_entity.type
_entity.pdbx_description
1 polymer ?
#
loop_
_entity_poly.entity_id
_entity_poly.type
_entity_poly.pdbx_seq_one_letter_code
_entity_poly.pdbx_strand_id
1 'polypeptide(L)'
;KGQWPGAACPPDAKPLPGLKPGDWICPACGQNCFASKFTCPKCGRPKRGEETDVYVSEHGRIHPDIQELCDEFYIETRHIEKLNELMKDRHDTWVEDLKKLKEIMEEARSPCGMLVVKMKEMEDGTFVAINRDKRMQHLKEKFKLDRIAETRLSDILARCSDEKKDEYYHDLE
;
A
#
# COMPACT_ATOMS: atom_id res chain seq x y z
N LYS A 1 41.17 -25.38 -17.20
CA LYS A 1 40.87 -24.40 -16.13
C LYS A 1 40.17 -23.21 -16.78
N GLY A 2 38.95 -22.92 -16.36
CA GLY A 2 38.13 -21.84 -16.90
C GLY A 2 36.97 -21.59 -15.94
N GLN A 3 37.27 -20.84 -14.88
CA GLN A 3 36.32 -20.36 -13.89
C GLN A 3 35.48 -19.27 -14.55
N TRP A 4 34.15 -19.36 -14.51
CA TRP A 4 33.28 -18.22 -14.82
C TRP A 4 32.55 -17.76 -13.55
N PRO A 5 32.89 -16.56 -13.03
CA PRO A 5 32.18 -15.94 -11.93
C PRO A 5 30.98 -15.13 -12.47
N GLY A 6 29.81 -15.34 -11.88
CA GLY A 6 28.84 -14.26 -11.66
C GLY A 6 28.36 -13.40 -12.85
N ALA A 7 28.10 -13.97 -14.02
CA ALA A 7 27.45 -13.20 -15.09
C ALA A 7 25.94 -13.08 -14.84
N ALA A 8 25.51 -11.87 -14.49
CA ALA A 8 24.11 -11.45 -14.62
C ALA A 8 23.68 -11.61 -16.08
N CYS A 9 22.45 -12.09 -16.30
CA CYS A 9 21.90 -12.27 -17.64
C CYS A 9 21.48 -10.90 -18.19
N PRO A 10 21.87 -10.52 -19.41
CA PRO A 10 21.38 -9.28 -20.03
C PRO A 10 19.85 -9.33 -20.22
N PRO A 11 19.14 -8.19 -20.10
CA PRO A 11 17.67 -8.13 -20.13
C PRO A 11 17.04 -8.53 -21.48
N ASP A 12 17.84 -8.70 -22.53
CA ASP A 12 17.39 -9.00 -23.90
C ASP A 12 17.77 -10.40 -24.40
N ALA A 13 18.01 -11.35 -23.48
CA ALA A 13 18.37 -12.72 -23.86
C ALA A 13 17.20 -13.41 -24.60
N LYS A 14 17.34 -13.56 -25.92
CA LYS A 14 16.45 -14.37 -26.77
C LYS A 14 16.14 -15.71 -26.07
N PRO A 15 14.88 -16.17 -26.05
CA PRO A 15 14.52 -17.44 -25.42
C PRO A 15 15.43 -18.56 -25.90
N LEU A 16 15.99 -19.33 -24.95
CA LEU A 16 16.76 -20.51 -25.28
C LEU A 16 15.89 -21.44 -26.16
N PRO A 17 16.42 -21.96 -27.28
CA PRO A 17 15.63 -22.78 -28.19
C PRO A 17 15.08 -24.01 -27.45
N GLY A 18 13.75 -24.09 -27.33
CA GLY A 18 13.04 -25.18 -26.65
C GLY A 18 12.32 -24.80 -25.35
N LEU A 19 12.50 -23.58 -24.82
CA LEU A 19 11.69 -23.05 -23.72
C LEU A 19 10.46 -22.33 -24.25
N LYS A 20 9.27 -22.64 -23.70
CA LYS A 20 8.08 -21.84 -23.97
C LYS A 20 8.21 -20.50 -23.24
N PRO A 21 7.58 -19.42 -23.75
CA PRO A 21 7.48 -18.17 -23.02
C PRO A 21 6.98 -18.40 -21.59
N GLY A 22 7.71 -17.88 -20.60
CA GLY A 22 7.40 -18.02 -19.18
C GLY A 22 8.02 -19.24 -18.48
N ASP A 23 8.42 -20.28 -19.22
CA ASP A 23 9.22 -21.37 -18.65
C ASP A 23 10.59 -20.82 -18.21
N TRP A 24 11.17 -21.41 -17.17
CA TRP A 24 12.41 -20.93 -16.57
C TRP A 24 13.35 -22.08 -16.25
N ILE A 25 14.65 -21.85 -16.45
CA ILE A 25 15.68 -22.80 -16.06
C ILE A 25 16.07 -22.56 -14.60
N CYS A 26 15.99 -23.61 -13.77
CA CYS A 26 16.42 -23.51 -12.38
C CYS A 26 17.94 -23.23 -12.30
N PRO A 27 18.36 -22.11 -11.70
CA PRO A 27 19.78 -21.73 -11.67
C PRO A 27 20.62 -22.62 -10.74
N ALA A 28 19.99 -23.41 -9.86
CA ALA A 28 20.72 -24.31 -8.97
C ALA A 28 20.96 -25.70 -9.54
N CYS A 29 20.04 -26.20 -10.37
CA CYS A 29 20.11 -27.59 -10.83
C CYS A 29 19.92 -27.77 -12.34
N GLY A 30 19.77 -26.68 -13.09
CA GLY A 30 19.59 -26.67 -14.54
C GLY A 30 18.25 -27.23 -15.04
N GLN A 31 17.31 -27.53 -14.13
CA GLN A 31 16.02 -28.13 -14.51
C GLN A 31 15.12 -27.13 -15.22
N ASN A 32 14.53 -27.53 -16.35
CA ASN A 32 13.47 -26.75 -16.98
C ASN A 32 12.20 -26.81 -16.14
N CYS A 33 11.72 -25.66 -15.70
CA CYS A 33 10.55 -25.50 -14.86
C CYS A 33 9.46 -24.77 -15.64
N PHE A 34 8.23 -25.29 -15.57
CA PHE A 34 7.09 -24.68 -16.24
C PHE A 34 6.78 -23.29 -15.69
N ALA A 35 6.24 -22.41 -16.52
CA ALA A 35 5.84 -21.05 -16.15
C ALA A 35 4.99 -20.97 -14.88
N SER A 36 4.08 -21.94 -14.69
CA SER A 36 3.17 -22.03 -13.54
C SER A 36 3.82 -22.47 -12.22
N LYS A 37 5.09 -22.86 -12.23
CA LYS A 37 5.81 -23.33 -11.05
C LYS A 37 6.67 -22.21 -10.46
N PHE A 38 6.35 -21.81 -9.23
CA PHE A 38 7.15 -20.87 -8.45
C PHE A 38 8.32 -21.53 -7.72
N THR A 39 8.38 -22.85 -7.68
CA THR A 39 9.48 -23.62 -7.08
C THR A 39 9.93 -24.71 -8.02
N CYS A 40 11.23 -24.97 -8.03
CA CYS A 40 11.80 -26.02 -8.84
C CYS A 40 11.34 -27.39 -8.32
N PRO A 41 10.69 -28.23 -9.14
CA PRO A 41 10.21 -29.54 -8.70
C PRO A 41 11.35 -30.51 -8.36
N LYS A 42 12.58 -30.22 -8.82
CA LYS A 42 13.76 -31.07 -8.57
C LYS A 42 14.49 -30.74 -7.27
N CYS A 43 14.68 -29.45 -6.97
CA CYS A 43 15.52 -29.01 -5.85
C CYS A 43 14.80 -28.09 -4.85
N GLY A 44 13.53 -27.78 -5.06
CA GLY A 44 12.74 -26.89 -4.20
C GLY A 44 13.09 -25.41 -4.29
N ARG A 45 14.15 -25.02 -5.02
CA ARG A 45 14.55 -23.61 -5.13
C ARG A 45 13.43 -22.75 -5.76
N PRO A 46 13.07 -21.60 -5.18
CA PRO A 46 12.09 -20.71 -5.77
C PRO A 46 12.57 -20.10 -7.09
N LYS A 47 11.63 -19.82 -8.00
CA LYS A 47 11.82 -19.02 -9.21
C LYS A 47 12.39 -17.68 -8.78
N ARG A 48 13.56 -17.29 -9.31
CA ARG A 48 14.12 -15.96 -9.03
C ARG A 48 13.12 -14.97 -9.62
N GLY A 49 12.61 -14.09 -8.76
CA GLY A 49 11.34 -13.37 -8.93
C GLY A 49 11.05 -12.97 -10.36
N GLU A 50 9.87 -13.36 -10.84
CA GLU A 50 9.16 -12.54 -11.79
C GLU A 50 9.00 -11.19 -11.12
N GLU A 51 9.84 -10.26 -11.57
CA GLU A 51 9.71 -8.84 -11.34
C GLU A 51 8.39 -8.45 -12.04
N THR A 52 7.26 -8.62 -11.33
CA THR A 52 6.22 -7.60 -11.41
C THR A 52 6.96 -6.30 -11.15
N ASP A 53 6.90 -5.36 -12.09
CA ASP A 53 7.55 -4.05 -12.03
C ASP A 53 7.46 -3.45 -10.60
N VAL A 54 8.42 -3.79 -9.74
CA VAL A 54 8.59 -3.20 -8.43
C VAL A 54 9.68 -2.20 -8.67
N TYR A 55 9.29 -0.94 -8.82
CA TYR A 55 10.22 0.16 -8.91
C TYR A 55 11.22 0.05 -7.75
N VAL A 56 12.47 -0.30 -8.07
CA VAL A 56 13.57 -0.29 -7.10
C VAL A 56 14.06 1.14 -7.04
N SER A 57 13.50 1.92 -6.12
CA SER A 57 14.17 3.16 -5.72
C SER A 57 15.50 2.81 -5.02
N GLU A 58 16.45 3.74 -4.95
CA GLU A 58 17.69 3.60 -4.16
C GLU A 58 17.44 3.24 -2.68
N HIS A 59 16.18 3.31 -2.23
CA HIS A 59 15.72 3.26 -0.85
C HIS A 59 14.92 1.99 -0.50
N GLY A 60 14.77 1.03 -1.42
CA GLY A 60 14.14 -0.28 -1.17
C GLY A 60 12.89 -0.58 -1.99
N ARG A 61 12.12 -1.61 -1.58
CA ARG A 61 10.85 -2.02 -2.21
C ARG A 61 9.68 -1.17 -1.67
N ILE A 62 9.23 -0.21 -2.46
CA ILE A 62 8.04 0.60 -2.19
C ILE A 62 6.87 0.01 -2.98
N HIS A 63 5.67 -0.01 -2.39
CA HIS A 63 4.48 -0.47 -3.10
C HIS A 63 4.04 0.54 -4.20
N PRO A 64 3.65 0.10 -5.40
CA PRO A 64 3.25 0.99 -6.49
C PRO A 64 2.15 1.99 -6.10
N ASP A 65 1.12 1.56 -5.37
CA ASP A 65 0.07 2.47 -4.89
C ASP A 65 0.58 3.60 -3.98
N ILE A 66 1.59 3.32 -3.14
CA ILE A 66 2.21 4.35 -2.28
C ILE A 66 3.04 5.31 -3.12
N GLN A 67 3.78 4.77 -4.09
CA GLN A 67 4.58 5.58 -5.00
C GLN A 67 3.68 6.50 -5.82
N GLU A 68 2.62 5.98 -6.43
CA GLU A 68 1.64 6.74 -7.21
C GLU A 68 0.99 7.85 -6.37
N LEU A 69 0.57 7.52 -5.14
CA LEU A 69 0.02 8.51 -4.22
C LEU A 69 1.04 9.61 -3.91
N CYS A 70 2.29 9.26 -3.64
CA CYS A 70 3.31 10.25 -3.28
C CYS A 70 3.79 11.08 -4.46
N ASP A 71 3.88 10.50 -5.66
CA ASP A 71 4.22 11.23 -6.89
C ASP A 71 3.15 12.26 -7.25
N GLU A 72 1.86 11.93 -7.05
CA GLU A 72 0.74 12.83 -7.35
C GLU A 72 0.83 14.17 -6.60
N PHE A 73 1.38 14.17 -5.37
CA PHE A 73 1.53 15.37 -4.55
C PHE A 73 2.98 15.85 -4.42
N TYR A 74 3.89 15.33 -5.26
CA TYR A 74 5.32 15.69 -5.24
C TYR A 74 5.95 15.54 -3.85
N ILE A 75 5.63 14.43 -3.16
CA ILE A 75 6.10 14.16 -1.81
C ILE A 75 7.58 13.77 -1.83
N GLU A 76 8.38 14.35 -0.94
CA GLU A 76 9.80 14.00 -0.79
C GLU A 76 9.99 12.51 -0.42
N THR A 77 11.00 11.88 -1.01
CA THR A 77 11.38 10.47 -0.85
C THR A 77 11.35 9.99 0.60
N ARG A 78 11.86 10.81 1.52
CA ARG A 78 11.91 10.50 2.97
C ARG A 78 10.54 10.20 3.59
N HIS A 79 9.48 10.84 3.10
CA HIS A 79 8.12 10.62 3.61
C HIS A 79 7.48 9.39 2.95
N ILE A 80 7.85 9.09 1.70
CA ILE A 80 7.40 7.89 0.98
C ILE A 80 7.89 6.63 1.72
N GLU A 81 9.18 6.59 2.07
CA GLU A 81 9.77 5.48 2.80
C GLU A 81 9.09 5.26 4.15
N LYS A 82 8.91 6.34 4.91
CA LYS A 82 8.27 6.25 6.22
C LYS A 82 6.80 5.84 6.09
N LEU A 83 6.06 6.29 5.07
CA LEU A 83 4.68 5.84 4.83
C LEU A 83 4.66 4.35 4.46
N ASN A 84 5.58 3.91 3.62
CA ASN A 84 5.72 2.52 3.23
C ASN A 84 5.97 1.58 4.42
N GLU A 85 6.82 1.98 5.38
CA GLU A 85 7.00 1.19 6.61
C GLU A 85 5.73 1.14 7.46
N LEU A 86 5.04 2.27 7.68
CA LEU A 86 3.80 2.30 8.48
C LEU A 86 2.69 1.45 7.89
N MET A 87 2.62 1.38 6.56
CA MET A 87 1.58 0.64 5.87
C MET A 87 1.83 -0.89 5.84
N LYS A 88 3.04 -1.38 6.17
CA LYS A 88 3.31 -2.82 6.32
C LYS A 88 2.54 -3.45 7.47
N ASP A 89 2.31 -2.71 8.55
CA ASP A 89 1.53 -3.23 9.68
C ASP A 89 0.01 -3.19 9.43
N ARG A 90 -0.46 -2.48 8.39
CA ARG A 90 -1.88 -2.20 8.11
C ARG A 90 -2.44 -2.92 6.87
N HIS A 91 -1.96 -4.12 6.57
CA HIS A 91 -2.35 -4.85 5.35
C HIS A 91 -3.87 -5.08 5.17
N ASP A 92 -4.66 -5.14 6.25
CA ASP A 92 -6.12 -5.38 6.18
C ASP A 92 -6.92 -4.13 5.75
N THR A 93 -6.40 -2.92 5.97
CA THR A 93 -7.08 -1.63 5.66
C THR A 93 -6.39 -0.82 4.57
N TRP A 94 -5.41 -1.42 3.89
CA TRP A 94 -4.53 -0.79 2.91
C TRP A 94 -5.22 0.15 1.91
N VAL A 95 -6.21 -0.37 1.17
CA VAL A 95 -6.93 0.37 0.11
C VAL A 95 -7.63 1.61 0.67
N GLU A 96 -8.23 1.45 1.84
CA GLU A 96 -9.03 2.49 2.49
C GLU A 96 -8.14 3.55 3.13
N ASP A 97 -7.04 3.14 3.76
CA ASP A 97 -6.03 4.06 4.31
C ASP A 97 -5.42 4.94 3.20
N LEU A 98 -5.02 4.36 2.05
CA LEU A 98 -4.45 5.12 0.93
C LEU A 98 -5.46 6.07 0.30
N LYS A 99 -6.70 5.60 0.09
CA LYS A 99 -7.78 6.45 -0.42
C LYS A 99 -8.03 7.63 0.51
N LYS A 100 -8.09 7.38 1.82
CA LYS A 100 -8.33 8.44 2.81
C LYS A 100 -7.17 9.43 2.86
N LEU A 101 -5.93 8.97 2.80
CA LEU A 101 -4.74 9.82 2.72
C LEU A 101 -4.81 10.73 1.49
N LYS A 102 -5.16 10.18 0.33
CA LYS A 102 -5.35 10.95 -0.91
C LYS A 102 -6.38 12.07 -0.73
N GLU A 103 -7.59 11.74 -0.29
CA GLU A 103 -8.66 12.71 -0.10
C GLU A 103 -8.25 13.85 0.86
N ILE A 104 -7.62 13.49 1.98
CA ILE A 104 -7.15 14.46 2.98
C ILE A 104 -6.06 15.36 2.40
N MET A 105 -5.15 14.82 1.58
CA MET A 105 -4.07 15.55 0.94
C MET A 105 -4.58 16.48 -0.17
N GLU A 106 -5.59 16.08 -0.95
CA GLU A 106 -6.24 16.92 -1.98
C GLU A 106 -6.91 18.16 -1.38
N GLU A 107 -7.49 18.04 -0.19
CA GLU A 107 -8.15 19.16 0.49
C GLU A 107 -7.19 20.04 1.29
N ALA A 108 -5.97 19.57 1.55
CA ALA A 108 -5.01 20.26 2.39
C ALA A 108 -4.35 21.45 1.68
N ARG A 109 -4.14 22.55 2.41
CA ARG A 109 -3.31 23.68 1.94
C ARG A 109 -1.85 23.29 1.69
N SER A 110 -1.38 22.22 2.32
CA SER A 110 -0.05 21.64 2.11
C SER A 110 -0.14 20.12 2.22
N PRO A 111 -0.15 19.40 1.09
CA PRO A 111 -0.24 17.94 1.06
C PRO A 111 0.90 17.27 1.84
N CYS A 112 2.15 17.73 1.67
CA CYS A 112 3.30 17.18 2.36
C CYS A 112 3.24 17.38 3.89
N GLY A 113 2.85 18.57 4.35
CA GLY A 113 2.69 18.81 5.78
C GLY A 113 1.54 17.99 6.39
N MET A 114 0.43 17.86 5.64
CA MET A 114 -0.70 17.05 6.06
C MET A 114 -0.35 15.57 6.14
N LEU A 115 0.40 15.05 5.17
CA LEU A 115 0.87 13.67 5.16
C LEU A 115 1.68 13.35 6.42
N VAL A 116 2.61 14.22 6.82
CA VAL A 116 3.39 14.03 8.06
C VAL A 116 2.50 13.95 9.30
N VAL A 117 1.44 14.78 9.37
CA VAL A 117 0.47 14.72 10.47
C VAL A 117 -0.27 13.38 10.46
N LYS A 118 -0.74 12.92 9.30
CA LYS A 118 -1.46 11.65 9.19
C LYS A 118 -0.59 10.44 9.47
N MET A 119 0.68 10.47 9.06
CA MET A 119 1.66 9.44 9.42
C MET A 119 1.88 9.39 10.92
N LYS A 120 1.93 10.54 11.61
CA LYS A 120 2.01 10.58 13.07
C LYS A 120 0.74 10.00 13.73
N GLU A 121 -0.44 10.35 13.23
CA GLU A 121 -1.69 9.75 13.71
C GLU A 121 -1.74 8.23 13.49
N MET A 122 -1.10 7.73 12.42
CA MET A 122 -0.95 6.29 12.16
C MET A 122 -0.02 5.63 13.17
N GLU A 123 1.10 6.25 13.51
CA GLU A 123 2.05 5.81 14.54
C GLU A 123 1.39 5.78 15.93
N ASP A 124 0.63 6.82 16.27
CA ASP A 124 -0.11 6.93 17.54
C ASP A 124 -1.37 6.03 17.59
N GLY A 125 -1.68 5.30 16.51
CA GLY A 125 -2.85 4.41 16.42
C GLY A 125 -4.20 5.15 16.37
N THR A 126 -4.20 6.46 16.16
CA THR A 126 -5.42 7.29 16.13
C THR A 126 -5.95 7.55 14.72
N PHE A 127 -5.19 7.18 13.68
CA PHE A 127 -5.65 7.26 12.30
C PHE A 127 -6.68 6.19 11.99
N VAL A 128 -7.87 6.63 11.56
CA VAL A 128 -8.98 5.78 11.12
C VAL A 128 -9.40 6.17 9.71
N ALA A 129 -9.17 5.28 8.74
CA ALA A 129 -9.51 5.52 7.34
C ALA A 129 -11.01 5.66 7.08
N ILE A 130 -11.80 4.78 7.71
CA ILE A 130 -13.25 4.72 7.55
C ILE A 130 -13.88 4.70 8.93
N ASN A 131 -14.84 5.59 9.13
CA ASN A 131 -15.79 5.44 10.22
C ASN A 131 -16.83 4.38 9.85
N ARG A 132 -16.78 3.22 10.52
CA ARG A 132 -17.72 2.09 10.30
C ARG A 132 -19.07 2.29 10.99
N ASP A 133 -19.28 3.44 11.62
CA ASP A 133 -20.51 3.75 12.35
C ASP A 133 -21.67 4.01 11.40
N LYS A 134 -22.68 3.13 11.44
CA LYS A 134 -23.88 3.23 10.60
C LYS A 134 -24.71 4.48 10.93
N ARG A 135 -24.61 5.01 12.15
CA ARG A 135 -25.33 6.20 12.58
C ARG A 135 -24.78 7.47 11.92
N MET A 136 -23.55 7.43 11.38
CA MET A 136 -22.97 8.54 10.64
C MET A 136 -23.77 8.88 9.36
N GLN A 137 -24.29 7.86 8.68
CA GLN A 137 -25.14 8.07 7.49
C GLN A 137 -26.45 8.77 7.86
N HIS A 138 -27.04 8.41 9.02
CA HIS A 138 -28.23 9.06 9.52
C HIS A 138 -27.99 10.55 9.82
N LEU A 139 -26.87 10.90 10.46
CA LEU A 139 -26.51 12.30 10.73
C LEU A 139 -26.28 13.11 9.45
N LYS A 140 -25.61 12.52 8.46
CA LYS A 140 -25.39 13.13 7.16
C LYS A 140 -26.70 13.56 6.50
N GLU A 141 -27.68 12.67 6.45
CA GLU A 141 -28.98 12.96 5.85
C GLU A 141 -29.84 13.90 6.72
N LYS A 142 -29.91 13.66 8.03
CA LYS A 142 -30.74 14.45 8.97
C LYS A 142 -30.32 15.92 8.98
N PHE A 143 -29.01 16.19 9.03
CA PHE A 143 -28.48 17.55 9.16
C PHE A 143 -27.99 18.15 7.84
N LYS A 144 -28.09 17.41 6.72
CA LYS A 144 -27.62 17.84 5.39
C LYS A 144 -26.19 18.38 5.43
N LEU A 145 -25.30 17.63 6.08
CA LEU A 145 -23.90 18.03 6.26
C LEU A 145 -23.20 18.17 4.91
N ASP A 146 -22.43 19.26 4.75
CA ASP A 146 -21.53 19.39 3.62
C ASP A 146 -20.33 18.43 3.76
N ARG A 147 -19.58 18.24 2.67
CA ARG A 147 -18.45 17.29 2.62
C ARG A 147 -17.42 17.52 3.74
N ILE A 148 -17.17 18.77 4.10
CA ILE A 148 -16.17 19.14 5.12
C ILE A 148 -16.72 18.84 6.51
N ALA A 149 -17.99 19.19 6.77
CA ALA A 149 -18.65 18.88 8.03
C ALA A 149 -18.76 17.37 8.27
N GLU A 150 -19.13 16.61 7.23
CA GLU A 150 -19.16 15.15 7.25
C GLU A 150 -17.79 14.55 7.59
N THR A 151 -16.75 15.00 6.90
CA THR A 151 -15.39 14.46 7.09
C THR A 151 -14.89 14.70 8.51
N ARG A 152 -15.11 15.90 9.05
CA ARG A 152 -14.70 16.25 10.42
C ARG A 152 -15.48 15.46 11.47
N LEU A 153 -16.79 15.36 11.31
CA LEU A 153 -17.63 14.62 12.23
C LEU A 153 -17.31 13.11 12.18
N SER A 154 -17.04 12.58 10.99
CA SER A 154 -16.60 11.19 10.79
C SER A 154 -15.30 10.91 11.54
N ASP A 155 -14.30 11.79 11.47
CA ASP A 155 -13.01 11.68 12.16
C ASP A 155 -13.18 11.72 13.70
N ILE A 156 -13.98 12.66 14.20
CA ILE A 156 -14.28 12.80 15.64
C ILE A 156 -14.96 11.54 16.17
N LEU A 157 -16.00 11.07 15.47
CA LEU A 157 -16.76 9.89 15.88
C LEU A 157 -15.92 8.61 15.76
N ALA A 158 -15.03 8.51 14.78
CA ALA A 158 -14.14 7.36 14.63
C ALA A 158 -13.19 7.19 15.84
N ARG A 159 -12.88 8.27 16.55
CA ARG A 159 -12.01 8.28 17.74
C ARG A 159 -12.79 8.17 19.06
N CYS A 160 -14.12 8.19 19.01
CA CYS A 160 -14.97 8.18 20.20
C CYS A 160 -15.38 6.74 20.59
N SER A 161 -15.46 6.44 21.89
CA SER A 161 -15.96 5.15 22.39
C SER A 161 -17.46 5.02 22.16
N ASP A 162 -17.96 3.79 21.98
CA ASP A 162 -19.38 3.50 21.72
C ASP A 162 -20.32 4.10 22.79
N GLU A 163 -19.94 4.03 24.07
CA GLU A 163 -20.72 4.61 25.18
C GLU A 163 -20.91 6.12 25.06
N LYS A 164 -19.87 6.85 24.64
CA LYS A 164 -19.95 8.30 24.44
C LYS A 164 -20.73 8.66 23.18
N LYS A 165 -20.70 7.78 22.18
CA LYS A 165 -21.52 7.95 20.99
C LYS A 165 -22.99 7.79 21.32
N ASP A 166 -23.38 6.76 22.07
CA ASP A 166 -24.77 6.53 22.47
C ASP A 166 -25.35 7.72 23.24
N GLU A 167 -24.59 8.32 24.17
CA GLU A 167 -24.98 9.56 24.84
C GLU A 167 -25.25 10.69 23.83
N TYR A 168 -24.30 10.94 22.92
CA TYR A 168 -24.40 11.99 21.90
C TYR A 168 -25.58 11.76 20.94
N TYR A 169 -25.85 10.50 20.59
CA TYR A 169 -26.96 10.13 19.71
C TYR A 169 -28.32 10.23 20.42
N HIS A 170 -28.37 9.96 21.73
CA HIS A 170 -29.58 10.10 22.53
C HIS A 170 -30.06 11.56 22.59
N ASP A 171 -29.13 12.52 22.66
CA ASP A 171 -29.45 13.96 22.65
C ASP A 171 -29.82 14.49 21.25
N LEU A 172 -29.55 13.72 20.19
CA LEU A 172 -29.81 14.10 18.80
C LEU A 172 -31.11 13.53 18.22
N GLU A 173 -31.79 12.61 18.91
CA GLU A 173 -33.08 12.05 18.49
C GLU A 173 -34.22 13.08 18.55
#